data_AF-A0A8J1XW83-F1
#
_entry.id   AF-A0A8J1XW83-F1
#
_cell.length_a   1.000
_cell.length_b   1.000
_cell.length_c   1.000
_cell.angle_alpha   90.00
_cell.angle_beta   90.00
_cell.angle_gamma   90.00
#
_symmetry.space_group_name_H-M   'P 1'
#
loop_
_entity.id
_entity.type
_entity.pdbx_description
1 polymer ?
#
loop_
_entity_poly.entity_id
_entity_poly.type
_entity_poly.pdbx_seq_one_letter_code
_entity_poly.pdbx_strand_id
1 'polypeptide(L)'
;MRCTNSKIRMYTAVLIVVSVALSLYVLSGWRDKPIKTLETVHRAWSDISRLSTGMCESIFNRKGCLDAPECGWCVNNDTQSCVHGTIDRAANHQCSKWCFEHNYGNCSIYKKLIVFGNGPSLKGFDFLKTKGVDTLGMNLAFRYWKEIDWWPKYYASFDTVVNIAHIPELMEMIENSDKRGMRLFFTRSNIAKEVPKLKSHPKVKFFEYIKAGKDQNMVKVTRKISTGALSARVGQYLGYEKILLLGIDMNYIEHINGSTSKGKQLIMKETPKNNSNYFFSNYQVKGDVYNIPNNEKVHITAFEHILADVKKHPEFNVEYFNGSPVSRLKGIGFKFMTFEDFMKL
;
A
#
# COMPACT_ATOMS: atom_id res chain seq x y z
N MET A 1 29.44 -12.51 2.33
CA MET A 1 28.93 -13.54 1.38
C MET A 1 29.87 -14.75 1.38
N ARG A 2 29.59 -15.79 2.18
CA ARG A 2 30.25 -17.13 2.09
C ARG A 2 29.58 -18.15 3.03
N CYS A 3 28.24 -18.14 3.14
CA CYS A 3 27.53 -19.02 4.10
C CYS A 3 26.28 -19.71 3.55
N THR A 4 26.16 -19.90 2.23
CA THR A 4 24.98 -20.49 1.59
C THR A 4 25.21 -21.89 1.00
N ASN A 5 26.44 -22.33 0.80
CA ASN A 5 26.73 -23.62 0.15
C ASN A 5 26.71 -24.86 1.06
N SER A 6 26.96 -24.72 2.38
CA SER A 6 26.97 -25.86 3.29
C SER A 6 25.56 -26.34 3.66
N LYS A 7 24.61 -25.41 3.84
CA LYS A 7 23.22 -25.74 4.18
C LYS A 7 22.50 -26.46 3.04
N ILE A 8 22.68 -26.00 1.80
CA ILE A 8 22.08 -26.64 0.62
C ILE A 8 22.59 -28.08 0.48
N ARG A 9 23.90 -28.32 0.65
CA ARG A 9 24.49 -29.66 0.59
C ARG A 9 23.92 -30.63 1.64
N MET A 10 23.64 -30.14 2.85
CA MET A 10 23.08 -30.98 3.91
C MET A 10 21.63 -31.38 3.61
N TYR A 11 20.79 -30.45 3.16
CA TYR A 11 19.41 -30.76 2.77
C TYR A 11 19.34 -31.68 1.55
N THR A 12 20.22 -31.48 0.56
CA THR A 12 20.32 -32.37 -0.61
C THR A 12 20.75 -33.78 -0.20
N ALA A 13 21.69 -33.94 0.73
CA ALA A 13 22.11 -35.25 1.23
C ALA A 13 20.98 -35.99 1.96
N VAL A 14 20.20 -35.29 2.80
CA VAL A 14 19.05 -35.88 3.50
C VAL A 14 17.97 -36.32 2.52
N LEU A 15 17.66 -35.49 1.52
CA LEU A 15 16.66 -35.83 0.49
C LEU A 15 17.08 -37.04 -0.35
N ILE A 16 18.37 -37.15 -0.69
CA ILE A 16 18.89 -38.31 -1.43
C ILE A 16 18.76 -39.60 -0.60
N VAL A 17 19.12 -39.56 0.68
CA VAL A 17 19.01 -40.73 1.57
C VAL A 17 17.55 -41.17 1.72
N VAL A 18 16.62 -40.22 1.88
CA VAL A 18 15.19 -40.50 1.99
C VAL A 18 14.64 -41.09 0.69
N SER A 19 15.00 -40.52 -0.47
CA SER A 19 14.58 -41.05 -1.77
C SER A 19 15.11 -42.46 -2.03
N VAL A 20 16.38 -42.74 -1.70
CA VAL A 20 16.96 -44.08 -1.87
C VAL A 20 16.29 -45.10 -0.94
N ALA A 21 16.01 -44.74 0.31
CA ALA A 21 15.31 -45.61 1.26
C ALA A 21 13.89 -45.94 0.79
N LEU A 22 13.16 -44.96 0.25
CA LEU A 22 11.82 -45.15 -0.32
C LEU A 22 11.86 -46.01 -1.58
N SER A 23 12.81 -45.80 -2.48
CA SER A 23 12.97 -46.62 -3.67
C SER A 23 13.31 -48.07 -3.34
N LEU A 24 14.21 -48.32 -2.37
CA LEU A 24 14.54 -49.66 -1.90
C LEU A 24 13.36 -50.35 -1.22
N TYR A 25 12.53 -49.60 -0.48
CA TYR A 25 11.29 -50.12 0.13
C TYR A 25 10.25 -50.55 -0.92
N VAL A 26 10.10 -49.78 -2.00
CA VAL A 26 9.19 -50.14 -3.10
C VAL A 26 9.70 -51.33 -3.91
N LEU A 27 11.01 -51.38 -4.16
CA LEU A 27 11.63 -52.43 -4.99
C LEU A 27 11.77 -53.77 -4.25
N SER A 28 11.86 -53.78 -2.93
CA SER A 28 12.02 -55.04 -2.18
C SER A 28 10.76 -55.92 -2.18
N GLY A 29 9.61 -55.42 -2.64
CA GLY A 29 8.37 -56.20 -2.73
C GLY A 29 7.67 -56.44 -1.37
N TRP A 30 7.98 -55.63 -0.35
CA TRP A 30 7.45 -55.77 1.00
C TRP A 30 6.03 -55.18 1.10
N ARG A 31 5.04 -55.82 0.47
CA ARG A 31 3.62 -55.42 0.61
C ARG A 31 2.92 -56.00 1.85
N ASP A 32 3.45 -57.09 2.44
CA ASP A 32 2.71 -57.87 3.44
C ASP A 32 3.39 -57.99 4.82
N LYS A 33 4.28 -57.06 5.21
CA LYS A 33 4.87 -57.07 6.58
C LYS A 33 4.24 -56.00 7.49
N PRO A 34 4.09 -56.29 8.79
CA PRO A 34 3.24 -55.52 9.69
C PRO A 34 3.76 -54.10 9.98
N ILE A 35 2.81 -53.22 10.33
CA ILE A 35 2.89 -51.78 10.61
C ILE A 35 4.06 -51.33 11.53
N LYS A 36 4.70 -52.24 12.27
CA LYS A 36 5.87 -51.95 13.13
C LYS A 36 7.06 -51.32 12.39
N THR A 37 7.21 -51.61 11.09
CA THR A 37 8.29 -51.01 10.26
C THR A 37 8.06 -49.52 9.99
N LEU A 38 6.80 -49.12 9.80
CA LEU A 38 6.40 -47.71 9.61
C LEU A 38 6.56 -46.90 10.89
N GLU A 39 6.24 -47.48 12.06
CA GLU A 39 6.52 -46.83 13.35
C GLU A 39 8.01 -46.61 13.58
N THR A 40 8.86 -47.53 13.11
CA THR A 40 10.32 -47.39 13.25
C THR A 40 10.85 -46.26 12.37
N VAL A 41 10.34 -46.14 11.14
CA VAL A 41 10.64 -45.01 10.24
C VAL A 41 10.11 -43.69 10.80
N HIS A 42 8.91 -43.70 11.40
CA HIS A 42 8.31 -42.51 12.00
C HIS A 42 9.05 -42.06 13.26
N ARG A 43 9.50 -43.00 14.11
CA ARG A 43 10.39 -42.70 15.25
C ARG A 43 11.74 -42.16 14.78
N ALA A 44 12.37 -42.79 13.78
CA ALA A 44 13.61 -42.27 13.21
C ALA A 44 13.45 -40.85 12.64
N TRP A 45 12.32 -40.55 11.99
CA TRP A 45 12.00 -39.20 11.50
C TRP A 45 11.78 -38.20 12.65
N SER A 46 11.10 -38.62 13.71
CA SER A 46 10.88 -37.82 14.92
C SER A 46 12.20 -37.53 15.65
N ASP A 47 13.09 -38.51 15.73
CA ASP A 47 14.40 -38.38 16.35
C ASP A 47 15.36 -37.51 15.51
N ILE A 48 15.32 -37.61 14.18
CA ILE A 48 16.05 -36.71 13.27
C ILE A 48 15.50 -35.28 13.38
N SER A 49 14.18 -35.12 13.48
CA SER A 49 13.55 -33.81 13.69
C SER A 49 13.94 -33.20 15.04
N ARG A 50 14.03 -34.01 16.10
CA ARG A 50 14.52 -33.62 17.44
C ARG A 50 16.01 -33.28 17.45
N LEU A 51 16.84 -34.02 16.72
CA LEU A 51 18.26 -33.69 16.54
C LEU A 51 18.45 -32.38 15.76
N SER A 52 17.60 -32.10 14.78
CA SER A 52 17.65 -30.85 14.02
C SER A 52 17.22 -29.63 14.84
N THR A 53 16.27 -29.80 15.76
CA THR A 53 15.81 -28.75 16.69
C THR A 53 16.81 -28.53 17.82
N GLY A 54 17.38 -29.60 18.40
CA GLY A 54 18.44 -29.50 19.41
C GLY A 54 19.81 -28.99 18.89
N MET A 55 20.14 -29.23 17.61
CA MET A 55 21.31 -28.60 16.98
C MET A 55 21.12 -27.10 16.73
N CYS A 56 19.88 -26.64 16.47
CA CYS A 56 19.60 -25.21 16.41
C CYS A 56 19.82 -24.55 17.78
N GLU A 57 19.35 -25.14 18.88
CA GLU A 57 19.51 -24.55 20.22
C GLU A 57 20.97 -24.54 20.71
N SER A 58 21.77 -25.56 20.40
CA SER A 58 23.17 -25.63 20.85
C SER A 58 24.16 -24.82 20.01
N ILE A 59 23.86 -24.54 18.72
CA ILE A 59 24.71 -23.73 17.84
C ILE A 59 24.45 -22.22 18.03
N PHE A 60 23.25 -21.82 18.43
CA PHE A 60 22.94 -20.41 18.76
C PHE A 60 23.61 -19.93 20.07
N ASN A 61 24.03 -20.85 20.94
CA ASN A 61 24.70 -20.52 22.21
C ASN A 61 26.24 -20.42 22.13
N ARG A 62 26.86 -20.58 20.95
CA ARG A 62 28.32 -20.42 20.79
C ARG A 62 28.67 -19.68 19.50
N LYS A 63 28.38 -18.38 19.45
CA LYS A 63 29.22 -17.34 18.82
C LYS A 63 28.57 -15.96 18.96
N GLY A 64 29.04 -15.21 19.96
CA GLY A 64 29.17 -13.75 19.95
C GLY A 64 27.97 -12.93 19.48
N CYS A 65 26.92 -12.87 20.29
CA CYS A 65 26.00 -11.73 20.38
C CYS A 65 25.60 -11.63 21.86
N LEU A 66 26.57 -11.26 22.70
CA LEU A 66 26.29 -10.71 24.02
C LEU A 66 26.24 -9.19 23.83
N ASP A 67 25.21 -8.58 24.43
CA ASP A 67 24.87 -7.15 24.48
C ASP A 67 23.68 -6.69 23.60
N ALA A 68 22.53 -7.36 23.75
CA ALA A 68 21.21 -6.69 23.72
C ALA A 68 20.14 -7.64 24.30
N PRO A 69 19.76 -7.53 25.59
CA PRO A 69 18.83 -8.46 26.23
C PRO A 69 17.32 -8.22 25.92
N GLU A 70 16.94 -7.52 24.84
CA GLU A 70 15.53 -7.11 24.61
C GLU A 70 14.91 -7.50 23.25
N CYS A 71 15.45 -8.48 22.52
CA CYS A 71 14.79 -9.01 21.31
C CYS A 71 14.33 -10.46 21.50
N GLY A 72 13.26 -10.66 22.28
CA GLY A 72 12.54 -11.94 22.34
C GLY A 72 11.47 -12.04 21.25
N TRP A 73 11.85 -12.42 20.02
CA TRP A 73 10.90 -12.82 18.97
C TRP A 73 11.45 -13.99 18.16
N CYS A 74 11.11 -15.21 18.57
CA CYS A 74 11.18 -16.39 17.72
C CYS A 74 9.91 -16.46 16.87
N VAL A 75 10.08 -16.56 15.55
CA VAL A 75 9.01 -16.88 14.60
C VAL A 75 8.52 -18.30 14.90
N ASN A 76 7.29 -18.44 15.37
CA ASN A 76 6.60 -19.73 15.39
C ASN A 76 6.10 -19.99 13.96
N ASN A 77 6.57 -21.06 13.32
CA ASN A 77 6.30 -21.37 11.90
C ASN A 77 4.80 -21.56 11.56
N ASP A 78 3.92 -21.61 12.57
CA ASP A 78 2.50 -21.88 12.39
C ASP A 78 1.58 -20.66 12.55
N THR A 79 2.10 -19.47 12.89
CA THR A 79 1.27 -18.24 12.96
C THR A 79 1.97 -17.03 12.36
N GLN A 80 1.44 -16.53 11.24
CA GLN A 80 1.86 -15.28 10.59
C GLN A 80 1.37 -14.04 11.37
N SER A 81 1.77 -13.88 12.62
CA SER A 81 1.44 -12.67 13.39
C SER A 81 2.57 -12.26 14.33
N CYS A 82 3.05 -11.03 14.17
CA CYS A 82 3.85 -10.36 15.19
C CYS A 82 2.92 -9.97 16.36
N VAL A 83 3.19 -10.49 17.55
CA VAL A 83 2.48 -10.09 18.77
C VAL A 83 3.11 -8.79 19.28
N HIS A 84 2.33 -7.87 19.86
CA HIS A 84 2.81 -6.53 20.22
C HIS A 84 3.28 -6.53 21.68
N GLY A 85 4.59 -6.32 21.89
CA GLY A 85 5.18 -5.93 23.17
C GLY A 85 5.76 -4.52 23.06
N THR A 86 5.61 -3.71 24.11
CA THR A 86 6.11 -2.33 24.21
C THR A 86 7.64 -2.25 24.20
N ILE A 87 8.27 -1.83 23.08
CA ILE A 87 9.73 -1.62 22.99
C ILE A 87 10.10 -0.40 22.11
N ASP A 88 11.26 0.17 22.47
CA ASP A 88 12.04 1.33 22.04
C ASP A 88 12.07 1.70 20.52
N ARG A 89 12.19 3.01 20.24
CA ARG A 89 12.08 3.65 18.91
C ARG A 89 13.17 3.21 17.92
N ALA A 90 14.36 2.82 18.40
CA ALA A 90 15.47 2.41 17.53
C ALA A 90 15.24 1.02 16.91
N ALA A 91 14.67 0.07 17.67
CA ALA A 91 14.34 -1.27 17.19
C ALA A 91 13.21 -1.27 16.12
N ASN A 92 12.30 -0.30 16.20
CA ASN A 92 11.18 -0.13 15.27
C ASN A 92 11.62 0.19 13.83
N HIS A 93 12.77 0.84 13.64
CA HIS A 93 13.24 1.22 12.30
C HIS A 93 13.82 0.03 11.51
N GLN A 94 14.44 -0.93 12.20
CA GLN A 94 14.98 -2.14 11.57
C GLN A 94 13.88 -3.17 11.28
N CYS A 95 12.89 -3.31 12.16
CA CYS A 95 11.79 -4.26 11.99
C CYS A 95 10.87 -3.87 10.82
N SER A 96 10.52 -2.59 10.70
CA SER A 96 9.71 -2.08 9.58
C SER A 96 10.41 -2.21 8.22
N LYS A 97 11.74 -2.05 8.18
CA LYS A 97 12.55 -2.30 6.98
C LYS A 97 12.54 -3.79 6.60
N TRP A 98 12.71 -4.68 7.58
CA TRP A 98 12.75 -6.14 7.35
C TRP A 98 11.40 -6.71 6.88
N CYS A 99 10.28 -6.34 7.52
CA CYS A 99 8.94 -6.78 7.09
C CYS A 99 8.64 -6.34 5.64
N PHE A 100 9.06 -5.13 5.28
CA PHE A 100 8.83 -4.57 3.95
C PHE A 100 9.71 -5.21 2.87
N GLU A 101 10.99 -5.47 3.15
CA GLU A 101 11.90 -6.17 2.22
C GLU A 101 11.46 -7.61 1.91
N HIS A 102 10.65 -8.22 2.79
CA HIS A 102 10.20 -9.61 2.68
C HIS A 102 8.71 -9.76 2.33
N ASN A 103 8.03 -8.70 1.86
CA ASN A 103 6.61 -8.72 1.46
C ASN A 103 5.64 -9.23 2.56
N TYR A 104 6.03 -9.17 3.83
CA TYR A 104 5.09 -9.37 4.93
C TYR A 104 4.33 -8.05 5.14
N GLY A 105 3.01 -8.08 5.00
CA GLY A 105 2.14 -6.90 5.14
C GLY A 105 2.47 -6.05 6.37
N ASN A 106 2.56 -4.74 6.12
CA ASN A 106 2.86 -3.58 6.98
C ASN A 106 3.13 -3.77 8.48
N CYS A 107 4.35 -3.37 8.88
CA CYS A 107 4.68 -2.88 10.21
C CYS A 107 4.73 -1.33 10.20
N SER A 108 3.62 -0.68 9.81
CA SER A 108 3.50 0.77 9.95
C SER A 108 3.27 1.09 11.41
N ILE A 109 4.25 1.71 12.08
CA ILE A 109 4.08 2.28 13.43
C ILE A 109 2.98 3.35 13.49
N TYR A 110 2.55 3.89 12.33
CA TYR A 110 1.47 4.86 12.23
C TYR A 110 0.24 4.23 11.62
N LYS A 111 -0.81 4.10 12.44
CA LYS A 111 -2.15 3.63 12.03
C LYS A 111 -2.95 4.70 11.29
N LYS A 112 -2.40 5.90 11.09
CA LYS A 112 -3.08 7.09 10.56
C LYS A 112 -2.53 7.52 9.20
N LEU A 113 -3.44 7.84 8.28
CA LEU A 113 -3.15 8.44 6.98
C LEU A 113 -4.05 9.65 6.74
N ILE A 114 -3.49 10.72 6.18
CA ILE A 114 -4.28 11.82 5.63
C ILE A 114 -4.25 11.73 4.10
N VAL A 115 -5.43 11.62 3.50
CA VAL A 115 -5.62 11.65 2.05
C VAL A 115 -6.07 13.04 1.64
N PHE A 116 -5.27 13.71 0.84
CA PHE A 116 -5.56 15.01 0.27
C PHE A 116 -6.17 14.86 -1.12
N GLY A 117 -7.47 15.13 -1.19
CA GLY A 117 -8.12 15.54 -2.42
C GLY A 117 -7.71 16.96 -2.82
N ASN A 118 -8.42 17.49 -3.82
CA ASN A 118 -8.05 18.75 -4.44
C ASN A 118 -9.15 19.83 -4.35
N GLY A 119 -10.26 19.54 -3.66
CA GLY A 119 -11.44 20.41 -3.59
C GLY A 119 -11.22 21.71 -2.81
N PRO A 120 -12.09 22.71 -3.00
CA PRO A 120 -11.94 24.06 -2.42
C PRO A 120 -11.87 24.13 -0.90
N SER A 121 -12.38 23.13 -0.17
CA SER A 121 -12.31 23.08 1.30
C SER A 121 -10.88 23.04 1.85
N LEU A 122 -9.90 22.70 1.01
CA LEU A 122 -8.49 22.71 1.37
C LEU A 122 -7.83 24.09 1.21
N LYS A 123 -8.58 25.11 0.75
CA LYS A 123 -8.04 26.45 0.52
C LYS A 123 -7.56 27.06 1.83
N GLY A 124 -6.30 27.51 1.83
CA GLY A 124 -5.65 28.08 3.01
C GLY A 124 -5.23 27.05 4.06
N PHE A 125 -5.34 25.75 3.78
CA PHE A 125 -4.81 24.72 4.67
C PHE A 125 -3.28 24.77 4.70
N ASP A 126 -2.71 24.73 5.90
CA ASP A 126 -1.27 24.64 6.12
C ASP A 126 -0.82 23.18 6.14
N PHE A 127 -0.20 22.75 5.04
CA PHE A 127 0.27 21.38 4.87
C PHE A 127 1.39 20.98 5.84
N LEU A 128 2.13 21.95 6.40
CA LEU A 128 3.20 21.68 7.37
C LEU A 128 2.65 21.14 8.70
N LYS A 129 1.37 21.38 9.00
CA LYS A 129 0.68 20.81 10.17
C LYS A 129 0.60 19.28 10.14
N THR A 130 0.80 18.65 8.98
CA THR A 130 0.78 17.18 8.85
C THR A 130 2.06 16.49 9.32
N LYS A 131 3.05 17.24 9.81
CA LYS A 131 4.29 16.68 10.34
C LYS A 131 4.01 15.57 11.37
N GLY A 132 4.60 14.40 11.14
CA GLY A 132 4.45 13.24 12.02
C GLY A 132 3.29 12.31 11.65
N VAL A 133 2.54 12.60 10.59
CA VAL A 133 1.52 11.68 10.04
C VAL A 133 1.80 11.46 8.55
N ASP A 134 1.52 10.24 8.10
CA ASP A 134 1.69 9.90 6.69
C ASP A 134 0.61 10.56 5.82
N THR A 135 0.98 10.95 4.61
CA THR A 135 0.12 11.70 3.70
C THR A 135 0.09 11.09 2.32
N LEU A 136 -1.06 11.16 1.66
CA LEU A 136 -1.26 10.77 0.27
C LEU A 136 -1.90 11.94 -0.47
N GLY A 137 -1.19 12.46 -1.49
CA GLY A 137 -1.71 13.50 -2.39
C GLY A 137 -2.05 12.97 -3.77
N MET A 138 -2.85 13.69 -4.56
CA MET A 138 -3.33 13.20 -5.85
C MET A 138 -3.40 14.19 -7.02
N ASN A 139 -3.32 13.64 -8.23
CA ASN A 139 -3.42 14.35 -9.51
C ASN A 139 -2.53 15.62 -9.55
N LEU A 140 -3.04 16.73 -10.10
CA LEU A 140 -2.26 17.95 -10.40
C LEU A 140 -1.91 18.82 -9.20
N ALA A 141 -2.22 18.39 -7.98
CA ALA A 141 -1.86 19.13 -6.77
C ALA A 141 -0.34 19.24 -6.55
N PHE A 142 0.47 18.43 -7.26
CA PHE A 142 1.93 18.57 -7.28
C PHE A 142 2.42 19.96 -7.70
N ARG A 143 1.61 20.72 -8.45
CA ARG A 143 1.93 22.10 -8.81
C ARG A 143 2.03 22.99 -7.57
N TYR A 144 1.04 22.88 -6.69
CA TYR A 144 1.02 23.63 -5.44
C TYR A 144 2.11 23.15 -4.47
N TRP A 145 2.28 21.84 -4.35
CA TRP A 145 3.34 21.21 -3.53
C TRP A 145 4.73 21.73 -3.89
N LYS A 146 5.00 21.90 -5.18
CA LYS A 146 6.25 22.49 -5.68
C LYS A 146 6.40 23.96 -5.29
N GLU A 147 5.32 24.74 -5.30
CA GLU A 147 5.32 26.16 -4.91
C GLU A 147 5.66 26.35 -3.42
N ILE A 148 5.19 25.45 -2.56
CA ILE A 148 5.39 25.52 -1.10
C ILE A 148 6.51 24.60 -0.57
N ASP A 149 7.26 23.96 -1.46
CA ASP A 149 8.29 22.96 -1.17
C ASP A 149 7.87 21.88 -0.14
N TRP A 150 6.66 21.33 -0.34
CA TRP A 150 6.11 20.27 0.49
C TRP A 150 5.72 19.09 -0.39
N TRP A 151 5.93 17.85 0.07
CA TRP A 151 5.59 16.65 -0.72
C TRP A 151 4.91 15.58 0.14
N PRO A 152 3.87 14.90 -0.38
CA PRO A 152 3.23 13.83 0.35
C PRO A 152 4.09 12.56 0.35
N LYS A 153 3.92 11.70 1.36
CA LYS A 153 4.62 10.41 1.42
C LYS A 153 4.23 9.49 0.26
N TYR A 154 2.98 9.56 -0.17
CA TYR A 154 2.44 8.79 -1.28
C TYR A 154 1.78 9.70 -2.32
N TYR A 155 1.84 9.28 -3.57
CA TYR A 155 1.16 9.95 -4.68
C TYR A 155 0.18 9.01 -5.36
N ALA A 156 -0.99 9.52 -5.77
CA ALA A 156 -1.96 8.76 -6.55
C ALA A 156 -2.52 9.57 -7.73
N SER A 157 -2.59 8.96 -8.91
CA SER A 157 -3.35 9.53 -10.03
C SER A 157 -3.94 8.43 -10.89
N PHE A 158 -5.27 8.32 -10.86
CA PHE A 158 -6.02 7.23 -11.49
C PHE A 158 -6.81 7.66 -12.73
N ASP A 159 -6.71 8.94 -13.10
CA ASP A 159 -7.29 9.49 -14.31
C ASP A 159 -6.33 9.23 -15.49
N THR A 160 -6.81 8.45 -16.47
CA THR A 160 -5.98 8.04 -17.61
C THR A 160 -5.61 9.19 -18.53
N VAL A 161 -6.42 10.25 -18.60
CA VAL A 161 -6.18 11.42 -19.44
C VAL A 161 -5.14 12.32 -18.79
N VAL A 162 -5.35 12.62 -17.50
CA VAL A 162 -4.40 13.41 -16.68
C VAL A 162 -3.04 12.73 -16.64
N ASN A 163 -2.99 11.40 -16.44
CA ASN A 163 -1.72 10.67 -16.41
C ASN A 163 -0.91 10.81 -17.69
N ILE A 164 -1.55 10.76 -18.86
CA ILE A 164 -0.87 10.84 -20.15
C ILE A 164 -0.44 12.29 -20.43
N ALA A 165 -1.28 13.27 -20.10
CA ALA A 165 -0.97 14.68 -20.31
C ALA A 165 0.20 15.18 -19.45
N HIS A 166 0.48 14.53 -18.32
CA HIS A 166 1.49 14.96 -17.33
C HIS A 166 2.56 13.90 -17.04
N ILE A 167 2.93 13.12 -18.07
CA ILE A 167 4.03 12.16 -17.97
C ILE A 167 5.34 12.84 -17.52
N PRO A 168 5.76 13.98 -18.11
CA PRO A 168 7.01 14.63 -17.72
C PRO A 168 7.07 14.97 -16.22
N GLU A 169 5.99 15.52 -15.67
CA GLU A 169 5.92 15.89 -14.25
C GLU A 169 5.88 14.66 -13.34
N LEU A 170 5.15 13.62 -13.72
CA LEU A 170 5.18 12.37 -12.95
C LEU A 170 6.57 11.74 -12.94
N MET A 171 7.26 11.73 -14.08
CA MET A 171 8.62 11.20 -14.18
C MET A 171 9.60 11.99 -13.31
N GLU A 172 9.50 13.32 -13.36
CA GLU A 172 10.30 14.22 -12.52
C GLU A 172 10.07 13.96 -11.03
N MET A 173 8.82 13.74 -10.61
CA MET A 173 8.49 13.40 -9.22
C MET A 173 9.05 12.03 -8.80
N ILE A 174 8.99 11.04 -9.69
CA ILE A 174 9.54 9.70 -9.42
C ILE A 174 11.06 9.77 -9.28
N GLU A 175 11.74 10.47 -10.19
CA GLU A 175 13.20 10.61 -10.23
C GLU A 175 13.73 11.38 -9.00
N ASN A 176 12.98 12.35 -8.49
CA ASN A 176 13.33 13.13 -7.30
C ASN A 176 12.70 12.59 -6.00
N SER A 177 12.06 11.43 -6.05
CA SER A 177 11.23 10.92 -4.95
C SER A 177 12.00 10.75 -3.64
N ASP A 178 13.25 10.26 -3.69
CA ASP A 178 14.07 10.07 -2.48
C ASP A 178 14.41 11.39 -1.81
N LYS A 179 14.80 12.41 -2.59
CA LYS A 179 15.09 13.75 -2.09
C LYS A 179 13.84 14.39 -1.44
N ARG A 180 12.65 14.06 -1.96
CA ARG A 180 11.36 14.59 -1.51
C ARG A 180 10.68 13.74 -0.43
N GLY A 181 11.28 12.63 -0.02
CA GLY A 181 10.69 11.71 0.95
C GLY A 181 9.45 10.94 0.44
N MET A 182 9.21 10.94 -0.88
CA MET A 182 8.09 10.22 -1.51
C MET A 182 8.43 8.74 -1.66
N ARG A 183 7.52 7.86 -1.26
CA ARG A 183 7.76 6.40 -1.20
C ARG A 183 7.15 5.63 -2.34
N LEU A 184 5.86 5.84 -2.61
CA LEU A 184 5.12 5.07 -3.63
C LEU A 184 4.24 5.97 -4.48
N PHE A 185 4.11 5.58 -5.75
CA PHE A 185 3.33 6.22 -6.78
C PHE A 185 2.29 5.23 -7.30
N PHE A 186 1.02 5.54 -7.10
CA PHE A 186 -0.10 4.73 -7.54
C PHE A 186 -0.72 5.32 -8.79
N THR A 187 -0.80 4.54 -9.86
CA THR A 187 -1.30 5.04 -11.14
C THR A 187 -2.00 3.96 -11.95
N ARG A 188 -2.41 4.28 -13.18
CA ARG A 188 -3.04 3.37 -14.14
C ARG A 188 -1.99 2.81 -15.09
N SER A 189 -2.15 1.56 -15.51
CA SER A 189 -1.19 0.90 -16.40
C SER A 189 -1.13 1.48 -17.81
N ASN A 190 -2.05 2.37 -18.21
CA ASN A 190 -2.01 3.02 -19.52
C ASN A 190 -0.74 3.85 -19.73
N ILE A 191 -0.18 4.45 -18.67
CA ILE A 191 1.07 5.20 -18.76
C ILE A 191 2.27 4.31 -19.10
N ALA A 192 2.21 3.02 -18.76
CA ALA A 192 3.28 2.07 -19.06
C ALA A 192 3.37 1.71 -20.55
N LYS A 193 2.43 2.18 -21.38
CA LYS A 193 2.52 2.13 -22.84
C LYS A 193 3.50 3.18 -23.35
N GLU A 194 3.42 4.39 -22.81
CA GLU A 194 4.28 5.54 -23.16
C GLU A 194 5.64 5.46 -22.47
N VAL A 195 5.67 4.94 -21.22
CA VAL A 195 6.90 4.80 -20.43
C VAL A 195 7.06 3.36 -19.94
N PRO A 196 7.52 2.43 -20.79
CA PRO A 196 7.61 1.01 -20.44
C PRO A 196 8.46 0.68 -19.20
N LYS A 197 9.49 1.49 -18.92
CA LYS A 197 10.36 1.33 -17.73
C LYS A 197 9.58 1.40 -16.40
N LEU A 198 8.39 2.01 -16.37
CA LEU A 198 7.57 2.07 -15.17
C LEU A 198 6.99 0.70 -14.76
N LYS A 199 6.92 -0.28 -15.67
CA LYS A 199 6.41 -1.64 -15.37
C LYS A 199 7.20 -2.35 -14.27
N SER A 200 8.51 -2.13 -14.23
CA SER A 200 9.44 -2.73 -13.28
C SER A 200 9.92 -1.75 -12.21
N HIS A 201 9.43 -0.50 -12.20
CA HIS A 201 9.91 0.50 -11.26
C HIS A 201 9.43 0.17 -9.83
N PRO A 202 10.34 0.03 -8.84
CA PRO A 202 9.98 -0.51 -7.52
C PRO A 202 8.97 0.35 -6.76
N LYS A 203 9.00 1.67 -6.98
CA LYS A 203 8.09 2.64 -6.34
C LYS A 203 6.77 2.85 -7.07
N VAL A 204 6.58 2.30 -8.27
CA VAL A 204 5.36 2.51 -9.05
C VAL A 204 4.47 1.29 -8.93
N LYS A 205 3.21 1.51 -8.57
CA LYS A 205 2.20 0.47 -8.44
C LYS A 205 1.02 0.80 -9.35
N PHE A 206 0.68 -0.15 -10.23
CA PHE A 206 -0.47 0.00 -11.11
C PHE A 206 -1.72 -0.57 -10.50
N PHE A 207 -2.82 0.20 -10.53
CA PHE A 207 -4.11 -0.25 -10.03
C PHE A 207 -4.55 -1.57 -10.67
N GLU A 208 -4.38 -1.74 -11.97
CA GLU A 208 -4.72 -2.96 -12.68
C GLU A 208 -3.95 -4.19 -12.16
N TYR A 209 -2.69 -4.02 -11.75
CA TYR A 209 -1.88 -5.11 -11.24
C TYR A 209 -2.21 -5.43 -9.80
N ILE A 210 -2.48 -4.41 -8.98
CA ILE A 210 -2.98 -4.62 -7.61
C ILE A 210 -4.32 -5.35 -7.66
N LYS A 211 -5.23 -4.95 -8.56
CA LYS A 211 -6.54 -5.57 -8.74
C LYS A 211 -6.44 -7.01 -9.27
N ALA A 212 -5.49 -7.30 -10.15
CA ALA A 212 -5.28 -8.64 -10.70
C ALA A 212 -4.54 -9.56 -9.73
N GLY A 213 -3.75 -9.00 -8.81
CA GLY A 213 -3.14 -9.75 -7.72
C GLY A 213 -4.19 -10.40 -6.82
N LYS A 214 -3.85 -11.53 -6.21
CA LYS A 214 -4.70 -12.20 -5.20
C LYS A 214 -4.79 -11.43 -3.87
N ASP A 215 -4.33 -10.18 -3.83
CA ASP A 215 -4.22 -9.36 -2.63
C ASP A 215 -5.62 -8.83 -2.24
N GLN A 216 -6.32 -9.61 -1.42
CA GLN A 216 -7.75 -9.48 -1.18
C GLN A 216 -8.18 -8.13 -0.59
N ASN A 217 -7.24 -7.34 -0.06
CA ASN A 217 -7.49 -6.07 0.63
C ASN A 217 -7.88 -4.92 -0.32
N MET A 218 -7.53 -5.00 -1.62
CA MET A 218 -7.96 -4.04 -2.66
C MET A 218 -9.02 -4.62 -3.62
N VAL A 219 -9.24 -5.93 -3.57
CA VAL A 219 -9.82 -6.70 -4.69
C VAL A 219 -11.33 -6.52 -4.88
N LYS A 220 -12.03 -5.79 -4.00
CA LYS A 220 -13.48 -5.56 -4.14
C LYS A 220 -13.86 -4.19 -4.67
N VAL A 221 -12.89 -3.40 -5.15
CA VAL A 221 -13.17 -2.11 -5.80
C VAL A 221 -14.15 -2.28 -6.95
N THR A 222 -15.30 -1.63 -6.79
CA THR A 222 -16.47 -1.64 -7.66
C THR A 222 -16.22 -0.94 -9.00
N ARG A 223 -17.19 -1.06 -9.92
CA ARG A 223 -17.12 -0.60 -11.33
C ARG A 223 -17.01 0.92 -11.50
N LYS A 224 -17.22 1.72 -10.45
CA LYS A 224 -17.17 3.20 -10.49
C LYS A 224 -15.95 3.68 -9.73
N ILE A 225 -15.06 4.37 -10.44
CA ILE A 225 -13.72 4.70 -9.98
C ILE A 225 -13.54 6.22 -10.10
N SER A 226 -13.15 6.86 -9.02
CA SER A 226 -12.57 8.21 -9.02
C SER A 226 -11.18 8.17 -8.38
N THR A 227 -10.30 9.13 -8.72
CA THR A 227 -8.98 9.19 -8.07
C THR A 227 -9.11 9.35 -6.56
N GLY A 228 -10.07 10.16 -6.09
CA GLY A 228 -10.31 10.37 -4.66
C GLY A 228 -10.68 9.07 -3.93
N ALA A 229 -11.66 8.33 -4.46
CA ALA A 229 -12.10 7.08 -3.84
C ALA A 229 -11.01 6.01 -3.86
N LEU A 230 -10.27 5.88 -4.97
CA LEU A 230 -9.14 4.94 -5.02
C LEU A 230 -7.98 5.33 -4.12
N SER A 231 -7.73 6.62 -3.94
CA SER A 231 -6.69 7.10 -3.02
C SER A 231 -7.02 6.74 -1.57
N ALA A 232 -8.29 6.84 -1.17
CA ALA A 232 -8.75 6.33 0.12
C ALA A 232 -8.52 4.82 0.25
N ARG A 233 -8.83 4.04 -0.80
CA ARG A 233 -8.56 2.59 -0.84
C ARG A 233 -7.08 2.23 -0.83
N VAL A 234 -6.21 3.08 -1.39
CA VAL A 234 -4.75 2.91 -1.27
C VAL A 234 -4.34 2.99 0.20
N GLY A 235 -4.95 3.84 1.01
CA GLY A 235 -4.70 3.85 2.45
C GLY A 235 -5.04 2.50 3.11
N GLN A 236 -6.22 1.94 2.80
CA GLN A 236 -6.61 0.62 3.27
C GLN A 236 -5.65 -0.48 2.76
N TYR A 237 -5.25 -0.42 1.49
CA TYR A 237 -4.27 -1.34 0.89
C TYR A 237 -2.94 -1.32 1.62
N LEU A 238 -2.50 -0.12 2.01
CA LEU A 238 -1.29 0.12 2.79
C LEU A 238 -1.49 -0.16 4.29
N GLY A 239 -2.59 -0.79 4.69
CA GLY A 239 -2.82 -1.23 6.07
C GLY A 239 -3.07 -0.11 7.08
N TYR A 240 -3.45 1.10 6.62
CA TYR A 240 -3.85 2.16 7.54
C TYR A 240 -5.24 1.90 8.11
N GLU A 241 -5.38 2.07 9.43
CA GLU A 241 -6.64 1.82 10.15
C GLU A 241 -7.50 3.09 10.30
N LYS A 242 -6.90 4.27 10.29
CA LYS A 242 -7.59 5.56 10.43
C LYS A 242 -7.21 6.46 9.26
N ILE A 243 -8.18 6.82 8.44
CA ILE A 243 -7.94 7.58 7.21
C ILE A 243 -8.77 8.86 7.23
N LEU A 244 -8.12 10.02 7.29
CA LEU A 244 -8.76 11.33 7.19
C LEU A 244 -8.79 11.78 5.73
N LEU A 245 -9.96 12.19 5.25
CA LEU A 245 -10.19 12.70 3.90
C LEU A 245 -10.33 14.23 3.92
N LEU A 246 -9.33 14.95 3.42
CA LEU A 246 -9.33 16.41 3.31
C LEU A 246 -9.40 16.84 1.83
N GLY A 247 -10.15 17.90 1.50
CA GLY A 247 -10.28 18.35 0.11
C GLY A 247 -11.07 17.39 -0.79
N ILE A 248 -11.91 16.51 -0.22
CA ILE A 248 -12.79 15.61 -0.97
C ILE A 248 -14.22 16.15 -0.90
N ASP A 249 -14.51 17.21 -1.65
CA ASP A 249 -15.77 17.95 -1.48
C ASP A 249 -16.93 17.37 -2.29
N MET A 250 -16.62 16.83 -3.48
CA MET A 250 -17.60 16.28 -4.43
C MET A 250 -18.66 17.32 -4.82
N ASN A 251 -18.26 18.56 -5.08
CA ASN A 251 -19.13 19.67 -5.48
C ASN A 251 -18.67 20.31 -6.81
N TYR A 252 -18.09 19.51 -7.70
CA TYR A 252 -17.51 19.99 -8.97
C TYR A 252 -18.55 20.68 -9.87
N ILE A 253 -18.17 21.83 -10.41
CA ILE A 253 -18.79 22.43 -11.59
C ILE A 253 -18.26 21.67 -12.81
N GLU A 254 -19.14 21.00 -13.56
CA GLU A 254 -18.72 20.11 -14.65
C GLU A 254 -18.02 20.87 -15.78
N HIS A 255 -18.51 22.06 -16.12
CA HIS A 255 -17.93 22.93 -17.15
C HIS A 255 -17.45 24.23 -16.50
N ILE A 256 -16.13 24.34 -16.32
CA ILE A 256 -15.51 25.55 -15.77
C ILE A 256 -15.36 26.58 -16.89
N ASN A 257 -15.57 27.86 -16.56
CA ASN A 257 -15.28 28.96 -17.47
C ASN A 257 -13.84 28.88 -18.00
N GLY A 258 -13.66 29.13 -19.29
CA GLY A 258 -12.36 29.01 -19.95
C GLY A 258 -12.00 27.58 -20.39
N SER A 259 -12.91 26.60 -20.25
CA SER A 259 -12.76 25.26 -20.80
C SER A 259 -13.64 25.03 -22.05
N THR A 260 -13.21 24.14 -22.94
CA THR A 260 -14.02 23.66 -24.08
C THR A 260 -14.11 22.14 -24.07
N SER A 261 -15.27 21.60 -24.43
CA SER A 261 -15.50 20.16 -24.51
C SER A 261 -15.00 19.54 -25.82
N LYS A 262 -14.42 18.34 -25.70
CA LYS A 262 -14.12 17.43 -26.81
C LYS A 262 -14.57 16.03 -26.38
N GLY A 263 -15.82 15.67 -26.69
CA GLY A 263 -16.42 14.43 -26.21
C GLY A 263 -16.55 14.42 -24.68
N LYS A 264 -15.93 13.45 -24.01
CA LYS A 264 -15.93 13.32 -22.53
C LYS A 264 -14.79 14.09 -21.84
N GLN A 265 -13.94 14.75 -22.63
CA GLN A 265 -12.80 15.51 -22.15
C GLN A 265 -13.08 17.01 -22.23
N LEU A 266 -12.42 17.76 -21.37
CA LEU A 266 -12.38 19.20 -21.34
C LEU A 266 -10.93 19.64 -21.55
N ILE A 267 -10.76 20.75 -22.27
CA ILE A 267 -9.47 21.38 -22.54
C ILE A 267 -9.52 22.82 -22.03
N MET A 268 -8.59 23.21 -21.17
CA MET A 268 -8.45 24.59 -20.72
C MET A 268 -7.91 25.48 -21.84
N LYS A 269 -8.63 26.52 -22.22
CA LYS A 269 -8.21 27.54 -23.20
C LYS A 269 -7.39 28.65 -22.58
N GLU A 270 -7.59 28.89 -21.30
CA GLU A 270 -6.88 29.87 -20.50
C GLU A 270 -6.66 29.34 -19.08
N THR A 271 -5.68 29.90 -18.39
CA THR A 271 -5.47 29.62 -16.96
C THR A 271 -6.46 30.45 -16.15
N PRO A 272 -7.35 29.84 -15.34
CA PRO A 272 -8.32 30.59 -14.55
C PRO A 272 -7.63 31.46 -13.51
N LYS A 273 -8.07 32.72 -13.36
CA LYS A 273 -7.63 33.57 -12.25
C LYS A 273 -8.07 33.00 -10.89
N ASN A 274 -9.26 32.40 -10.87
CA ASN A 274 -9.82 31.69 -9.73
C ASN A 274 -10.37 30.35 -10.22
N ASN A 275 -10.09 29.27 -9.49
CA ASN A 275 -10.65 27.96 -9.79
C ASN A 275 -11.71 27.61 -8.76
N SER A 276 -12.95 27.41 -9.20
CA SER A 276 -14.08 27.08 -8.33
C SER A 276 -14.07 25.64 -7.84
N ASN A 277 -13.38 24.74 -8.54
CA ASN A 277 -13.38 23.31 -8.26
C ASN A 277 -12.20 22.86 -7.41
N TYR A 278 -11.18 23.70 -7.27
CA TYR A 278 -9.93 23.30 -6.63
C TYR A 278 -9.40 24.38 -5.68
N PHE A 279 -8.61 23.97 -4.68
CA PHE A 279 -8.16 24.86 -3.60
C PHE A 279 -7.16 25.95 -4.02
N PHE A 280 -6.57 25.85 -5.22
CA PHE A 280 -5.66 26.85 -5.78
C PHE A 280 -5.96 27.10 -7.28
N SER A 281 -5.74 28.34 -7.73
CA SER A 281 -6.11 28.80 -9.07
C SER A 281 -5.40 28.04 -10.19
N ASN A 282 -4.10 27.79 -10.00
CA ASN A 282 -3.24 27.14 -10.99
C ASN A 282 -3.35 25.60 -11.01
N TYR A 283 -4.36 25.02 -10.35
CA TYR A 283 -4.58 23.58 -10.41
C TYR A 283 -4.79 23.12 -11.86
N GLN A 284 -5.55 23.92 -12.61
CA GLN A 284 -5.73 23.79 -14.06
C GLN A 284 -5.11 25.00 -14.73
N VAL A 285 -4.30 24.78 -15.76
CA VAL A 285 -3.67 25.82 -16.57
C VAL A 285 -4.04 25.64 -18.04
N LYS A 286 -3.83 26.69 -18.85
CA LYS A 286 -4.03 26.64 -20.29
C LYS A 286 -3.34 25.40 -20.90
N GLY A 287 -4.10 24.64 -21.69
CA GLY A 287 -3.63 23.43 -22.37
C GLY A 287 -3.93 22.12 -21.63
N ASP A 288 -4.26 22.17 -20.34
CA ASP A 288 -4.60 20.97 -19.58
C ASP A 288 -5.82 20.26 -20.18
N VAL A 289 -5.74 18.93 -20.23
CA VAL A 289 -6.82 18.04 -20.68
C VAL A 289 -7.26 17.17 -19.51
N TYR A 290 -8.56 17.12 -19.25
CA TYR A 290 -9.13 16.37 -18.13
C TYR A 290 -10.52 15.83 -18.46
N ASN A 291 -11.02 14.87 -17.68
CA ASN A 291 -12.36 14.33 -17.88
C ASN A 291 -13.44 15.21 -17.23
N ILE A 292 -14.66 15.18 -17.79
CA ILE A 292 -15.84 15.72 -17.11
C ILE A 292 -16.03 14.94 -15.79
N PRO A 293 -16.12 15.61 -14.62
CA PRO A 293 -16.14 14.94 -13.32
C PRO A 293 -17.29 13.93 -13.14
N ASN A 294 -18.49 14.18 -13.68
CA ASN A 294 -19.67 13.33 -13.50
C ASN A 294 -19.96 13.01 -12.02
N ASN A 295 -20.06 14.06 -11.20
CA ASN A 295 -19.99 13.98 -9.75
C ASN A 295 -20.95 12.94 -9.12
N GLU A 296 -22.24 12.98 -9.50
CA GLU A 296 -23.26 12.04 -9.00
C GLU A 296 -22.96 10.60 -9.40
N LYS A 297 -22.65 10.36 -10.68
CA LYS A 297 -22.55 9.02 -11.27
C LYS A 297 -21.23 8.30 -11.01
N VAL A 298 -20.20 9.04 -10.60
CA VAL A 298 -18.83 8.53 -10.45
C VAL A 298 -18.30 8.77 -9.05
N HIS A 299 -18.23 10.02 -8.59
CA HIS A 299 -17.55 10.33 -7.33
C HIS A 299 -18.35 9.84 -6.12
N ILE A 300 -19.63 10.23 -6.03
CA ILE A 300 -20.49 9.86 -4.90
C ILE A 300 -20.65 8.35 -4.84
N THR A 301 -21.05 7.72 -5.95
CA THR A 301 -21.18 6.27 -6.03
C THR A 301 -19.88 5.53 -5.67
N ALA A 302 -18.71 6.04 -6.05
CA ALA A 302 -17.44 5.40 -5.69
C ALA A 302 -17.19 5.43 -4.18
N PHE A 303 -17.56 6.50 -3.48
CA PHE A 303 -17.42 6.60 -2.02
C PHE A 303 -18.50 5.81 -1.26
N GLU A 304 -19.73 5.75 -1.77
CA GLU A 304 -20.78 4.85 -1.23
C GLU A 304 -20.31 3.40 -1.20
N HIS A 305 -19.63 2.97 -2.27
CA HIS A 305 -19.03 1.64 -2.33
C HIS A 305 -17.91 1.42 -1.30
N ILE A 306 -17.17 2.46 -0.89
CA ILE A 306 -16.19 2.34 0.20
C ILE A 306 -16.89 1.96 1.49
N LEU A 307 -17.93 2.69 1.87
CA LEU A 307 -18.66 2.41 3.11
C LEU A 307 -19.36 1.05 3.07
N ALA A 308 -19.97 0.71 1.93
CA ALA A 308 -20.62 -0.58 1.75
C ALA A 308 -19.63 -1.75 1.93
N ASP A 309 -18.42 -1.62 1.37
CA ASP A 309 -17.41 -2.67 1.48
C ASP A 309 -16.82 -2.76 2.89
N VAL A 310 -16.54 -1.63 3.56
CA VAL A 310 -16.06 -1.63 4.96
C VAL A 310 -17.09 -2.29 5.88
N LYS A 311 -18.38 -2.00 5.68
CA LYS A 311 -19.46 -2.64 6.44
C LYS A 311 -19.54 -4.15 6.18
N LYS A 312 -19.30 -4.58 4.94
CA LYS A 312 -19.32 -5.99 4.55
C LYS A 312 -18.06 -6.75 4.97
N HIS A 313 -16.96 -6.03 5.17
CA HIS A 313 -15.64 -6.57 5.45
C HIS A 313 -15.02 -5.95 6.71
N PRO A 314 -15.57 -6.25 7.90
CA PRO A 314 -15.06 -5.74 9.17
C PRO A 314 -13.62 -6.17 9.45
N GLU A 315 -13.14 -7.26 8.84
CA GLU A 315 -11.75 -7.73 8.92
C GLU A 315 -10.73 -6.71 8.40
N PHE A 316 -11.15 -5.72 7.61
CA PHE A 316 -10.26 -4.66 7.14
C PHE A 316 -9.84 -3.67 8.23
N ASN A 317 -10.54 -3.63 9.36
CA ASN A 317 -10.25 -2.77 10.52
C ASN A 317 -9.87 -1.32 10.12
N VAL A 318 -10.66 -0.71 9.25
CA VAL A 318 -10.41 0.64 8.73
C VAL A 318 -11.59 1.57 8.99
N GLU A 319 -11.29 2.76 9.50
CA GLU A 319 -12.25 3.86 9.65
C GLU A 319 -11.83 5.03 8.77
N TYR A 320 -12.82 5.54 8.02
CA TYR A 320 -12.68 6.71 7.19
C TYR A 320 -13.40 7.90 7.82
N PHE A 321 -12.74 9.04 7.85
CA PHE A 321 -13.26 10.29 8.38
C PHE A 321 -13.34 11.35 7.30
N ASN A 322 -14.48 12.03 7.21
CA ASN A 322 -14.59 13.24 6.42
C ASN A 322 -13.99 14.41 7.22
N GLY A 323 -12.91 15.01 6.72
CA GLY A 323 -12.30 16.20 7.33
C GLY A 323 -12.74 17.52 6.68
N SER A 324 -13.64 17.47 5.71
CA SER A 324 -14.06 18.64 4.92
C SER A 324 -15.51 19.01 5.27
N PRO A 325 -15.77 20.13 5.96
CA PRO A 325 -17.11 20.45 6.49
C PRO A 325 -18.16 20.69 5.40
N VAL A 326 -17.72 21.18 4.24
CA VAL A 326 -18.57 21.43 3.06
C VAL A 326 -18.73 20.20 2.16
N SER A 327 -18.08 19.08 2.49
CA SER A 327 -18.10 17.88 1.67
C SER A 327 -19.43 17.15 1.71
N ARG A 328 -19.84 16.65 0.54
CA ARG A 328 -20.99 15.75 0.41
C ARG A 328 -20.75 14.35 0.99
N LEU A 329 -19.54 14.01 1.42
CA LEU A 329 -19.25 12.76 2.15
C LEU A 329 -20.13 12.62 3.40
N LYS A 330 -20.47 13.74 4.05
CA LYS A 330 -21.40 13.76 5.20
C LYS A 330 -22.78 13.19 4.81
N GLY A 331 -23.28 13.53 3.63
CA GLY A 331 -24.59 13.11 3.14
C GLY A 331 -24.69 11.61 2.84
N ILE A 332 -23.56 10.93 2.66
CA ILE A 332 -23.51 9.48 2.36
C ILE A 332 -23.00 8.64 3.54
N GLY A 333 -22.81 9.24 4.73
CA GLY A 333 -22.58 8.50 5.98
C GLY A 333 -21.13 8.45 6.48
N PHE A 334 -20.19 9.21 5.91
CA PHE A 334 -18.86 9.34 6.51
C PHE A 334 -18.95 10.18 7.80
N LYS A 335 -18.36 9.69 8.89
CA LYS A 335 -18.23 10.43 10.14
C LYS A 335 -17.37 11.68 9.91
N PHE A 336 -17.83 12.83 10.37
CA PHE A 336 -17.02 14.05 10.36
C PHE A 336 -16.00 14.02 11.50
N MET A 337 -14.77 14.46 11.23
CA MET A 337 -13.73 14.66 12.23
C MET A 337 -12.85 15.83 11.80
N THR A 338 -12.59 16.76 12.70
CA THR A 338 -11.68 17.87 12.40
C THR A 338 -10.26 17.35 12.20
N PHE A 339 -9.43 18.11 11.49
CA PHE A 339 -8.02 17.78 11.38
C PHE A 339 -7.36 17.70 12.76
N GLU A 340 -7.64 18.67 13.63
CA GLU A 340 -7.10 18.75 14.99
C GLU A 340 -7.47 17.53 15.84
N ASP A 341 -8.71 17.04 15.76
CA ASP A 341 -9.13 15.87 16.53
C ASP A 341 -8.55 14.58 15.96
N PHE A 342 -8.42 14.47 14.63
CA PHE A 342 -7.73 13.33 14.01
C PHE A 342 -6.26 13.25 14.40
N MET A 343 -5.60 14.40 14.55
CA MET A 343 -4.20 14.44 15.00
C MET A 343 -4.02 13.97 16.44
N LYS A 344 -5.07 14.04 17.29
CA LYS A 344 -5.06 13.58 18.69
C LYS A 344 -5.33 12.08 18.88
N LEU A 345 -5.87 11.39 17.88
CA LEU A 345 -6.03 9.91 17.89
C LEU A 345 -4.68 9.20 18.03
#